data_AF-A0A845XMG7-F1
#
_entry.id   AF-A0A845XMG7-F1
#
_cell.length_a   1.000
_cell.length_b   1.000
_cell.length_c   1.000
_cell.angle_alpha   90.00
_cell.angle_beta   90.00
_cell.angle_gamma   90.00
#
_symmetry.space_group_name_H-M   'P 1'
#
loop_
_entity.id
_entity.type
_entity.pdbx_description
1 polymer ?
#
loop_
_entity_poly.entity_id
_entity_poly.type
_entity_poly.pdbx_seq_one_letter_code
_entity_poly.pdbx_strand_id
1 'polypeptide(L)' 'PLEKQGLIEITPGEDRRTRLVALTAKGQENLTQAIPLWEQAQTEVIEKLGVGPWHNLLERLTETVSIA' A
#
# COMPACT_ATOMS: atom_id res chain seq x y z
N PRO A 1 -4.03 15.08 -2.13
CA PRO A 1 -5.29 14.52 -2.66
C PRO A 1 -6.07 13.71 -1.61
N LEU A 2 -5.43 12.75 -0.94
CA LEU A 2 -6.05 11.87 0.05
C LEU A 2 -6.62 12.62 1.28
N GLU A 3 -5.89 13.60 1.80
CA GLU A 3 -6.34 14.46 2.91
C GLU A 3 -7.57 15.28 2.51
N LYS A 4 -7.55 15.92 1.32
CA LYS A 4 -8.71 16.66 0.78
C LYS A 4 -9.94 15.78 0.57
N GLN A 5 -9.76 14.48 0.35
CA GLN A 5 -10.85 13.51 0.22
C GLN A 5 -11.32 12.96 1.57
N GLY A 6 -10.63 13.32 2.67
CA GLY A 6 -10.92 12.88 4.03
C GLY A 6 -10.52 11.43 4.30
N LEU A 7 -9.59 10.85 3.51
CA LEU A 7 -9.12 9.47 3.69
C LEU A 7 -7.96 9.39 4.69
N ILE A 8 -7.18 10.45 4.81
CA ILE A 8 -6.12 10.59 5.79
C ILE A 8 -6.27 11.91 6.52
N GLU A 9 -5.75 11.99 7.73
CA GLU A 9 -5.53 13.22 8.45
C GLU A 9 -4.03 13.45 8.62
N ILE A 10 -3.61 14.72 8.58
CA ILE A 10 -2.23 15.12 8.81
C ILE A 10 -2.19 16.06 10.02
N THR A 11 -1.46 15.66 11.07
CA THR A 11 -1.29 16.46 12.28
C THR A 11 0.18 16.83 12.50
N PRO A 12 0.50 17.94 13.20
CA PRO A 12 1.86 18.23 13.61
C PRO A 12 2.40 17.12 14.53
N GLY A 13 3.64 16.69 14.32
CA GLY A 13 4.32 15.84 15.29
C GLY A 13 4.84 16.64 16.49
N GLU A 14 5.44 15.94 17.45
CA GLU A 14 6.07 16.57 18.63
C GLU A 14 7.14 17.60 18.22
N ASP A 15 7.91 17.29 17.17
CA ASP A 15 8.70 18.27 16.44
C ASP A 15 7.85 18.94 15.35
N ARG A 16 7.80 20.27 15.31
CA ARG A 16 7.04 21.04 14.30
C ARG A 16 7.49 20.80 12.85
N ARG A 17 8.69 20.24 12.66
CA ARG A 17 9.22 19.81 11.35
C ARG A 17 8.65 18.47 10.89
N THR A 18 8.07 17.69 11.80
CA THR A 18 7.44 16.42 11.46
C THR A 18 5.93 16.58 11.27
N ARG A 19 5.38 15.64 10.53
CA ARG A 19 3.95 15.50 10.27
C ARG A 19 3.59 14.04 10.56
N LEU A 20 2.55 13.83 11.32
CA LEU A 20 1.96 12.53 11.54
C LEU A 20 0.83 12.35 10.53
N VAL A 21 0.80 11.19 9.87
CA VAL A 21 -0.25 10.83 8.91
C VAL A 21 -0.98 9.61 9.43
N ALA A 22 -2.30 9.72 9.56
CA ALA A 22 -3.14 8.62 10.02
C ALA A 22 -4.33 8.42 9.05
N LEU A 23 -4.83 7.18 8.97
CA LEU A 23 -6.09 6.89 8.30
C LEU A 23 -7.24 7.45 9.15
N THR A 24 -8.20 8.10 8.49
CA THR A 24 -9.48 8.43 9.13
C THR A 24 -10.38 7.18 9.14
N ALA A 25 -11.52 7.24 9.82
CA ALA A 25 -12.53 6.17 9.74
C ALA A 25 -12.98 5.91 8.29
N LYS A 26 -13.21 6.98 7.51
CA LYS A 26 -13.54 6.89 6.09
C LYS A 26 -12.39 6.27 5.27
N GLY A 27 -11.14 6.61 5.60
CA GLY A 27 -9.96 6.00 5.01
C GLY A 27 -9.87 4.51 5.28
N GLN A 28 -10.13 4.11 6.52
CA GLN A 28 -10.12 2.71 6.93
C GLN A 28 -11.22 1.91 6.21
N GLU A 29 -12.44 2.43 6.13
CA GLU A 29 -13.53 1.80 5.36
C GLU A 29 -13.17 1.65 3.89
N ASN A 30 -12.61 2.70 3.28
CA ASN A 30 -12.19 2.66 1.88
C ASN A 30 -11.07 1.64 1.65
N LEU A 31 -10.10 1.56 2.57
CA LEU A 31 -9.05 0.56 2.53
C LEU A 31 -9.61 -0.86 2.63
N THR A 32 -10.55 -1.10 3.55
CA THR A 32 -11.22 -2.40 3.68
C THR A 32 -11.97 -2.81 2.41
N GLN A 33 -12.57 -1.85 1.69
CA GLN A 33 -13.21 -2.11 0.39
C GLN A 33 -12.19 -2.35 -0.73
N ALA A 34 -11.02 -1.70 -0.66
CA ALA A 34 -9.98 -1.81 -1.68
C ALA A 34 -9.18 -3.12 -1.60
N ILE A 35 -8.97 -3.66 -0.39
CA ILE A 35 -8.21 -4.90 -0.17
C ILE A 35 -8.69 -6.06 -1.06
N PRO A 36 -9.99 -6.46 -1.07
CA PRO A 36 -10.41 -7.59 -1.89
C PRO A 36 -10.26 -7.35 -3.40
N LEU A 37 -10.43 -6.10 -3.86
CA LEU A 37 -10.20 -5.74 -5.26
C LEU A 37 -8.72 -5.84 -5.64
N TRP A 38 -7.85 -5.46 -4.73
CA TRP A 38 -6.40 -5.59 -4.90
C TRP A 38 -5.96 -7.05 -4.89
N GLU A 39 -6.48 -7.86 -3.97
CA GLU A 39 -6.24 -9.30 -3.92
C GLU A 39 -6.65 -9.98 -5.23
N GLN A 40 -7.84 -9.65 -5.76
CA GLN A 40 -8.27 -10.14 -7.06
C GLN A 40 -7.28 -9.76 -8.17
N ALA A 41 -6.86 -8.49 -8.24
CA ALA A 41 -5.90 -8.04 -9.23
C ALA A 41 -4.54 -8.76 -9.09
N GLN A 42 -4.07 -9.02 -7.87
CA GLN A 42 -2.86 -9.82 -7.64
C GLN A 42 -3.04 -11.26 -8.10
N THR A 43 -4.16 -11.91 -7.77
CA THR A 43 -4.46 -13.28 -8.22
C THR A 43 -4.42 -13.36 -9.74
N GLU A 44 -5.04 -12.42 -10.46
CA GLU A 44 -5.02 -12.41 -11.93
C GLU A 44 -3.59 -12.29 -12.50
N VAL A 45 -2.71 -11.52 -11.85
CA VAL A 45 -1.31 -11.40 -12.24
C VAL A 45 -0.57 -12.73 -12.01
N ILE A 46 -0.75 -13.34 -10.84
CA ILE A 46 -0.10 -14.61 -10.48
C ILE A 46 -0.56 -15.74 -11.41
N GLU A 47 -1.85 -15.79 -11.75
CA GLU A 47 -2.40 -16.80 -12.67
C GLU A 47 -1.83 -16.66 -14.08
N LYS A 48 -1.69 -15.42 -14.58
CA LYS A 48 -1.14 -15.16 -15.92
C LYS A 48 0.36 -15.39 -16.00
N LEU A 49 1.11 -15.08 -14.95
CA LEU A 49 2.57 -15.17 -14.91
C LEU A 49 3.06 -16.55 -14.48
N GLY A 50 2.28 -17.26 -13.66
CA GLY A 50 2.65 -18.50 -13.00
C GLY A 50 3.41 -18.26 -11.69
N VAL A 51 3.23 -19.18 -10.74
CA VAL A 51 3.76 -19.08 -9.37
C VAL A 51 5.30 -19.03 -9.33
N GLY A 52 5.98 -19.80 -10.18
CA GLY A 52 7.45 -19.84 -10.22
C GLY A 52 8.09 -18.50 -10.64
N PRO A 53 7.76 -17.98 -11.84
CA PRO A 53 8.26 -16.67 -12.28
C PRO A 53 7.83 -15.52 -11.37
N TRP A 54 6.61 -15.58 -10.79
CA TRP A 54 6.15 -14.61 -9.79
C TRP A 54 7.05 -14.58 -8.54
N HIS A 55 7.38 -15.75 -7.99
CA HIS A 55 8.24 -15.85 -6.82
C HIS A 55 9.64 -15.29 -7.09
N ASN A 56 10.23 -15.63 -8.24
CA ASN A 56 11.55 -15.12 -8.62
C ASN A 56 11.56 -13.59 -8.82
N LEU A 57 10.48 -13.03 -9.38
CA LEU A 57 10.33 -11.59 -9.53
C LEU A 57 10.30 -10.89 -8.16
N LEU A 58 9.51 -11.40 -7.21
CA LEU A 58 9.42 -10.82 -5.87
C LEU A 58 10.74 -10.91 -5.10
N GLU A 59 11.45 -12.02 -5.21
CA GLU A 59 12.77 -12.20 -4.61
C GLU A 59 13.75 -11.13 -5.13
N ARG A 60 13.85 -10.96 -6.46
CA ARG A 60 14.71 -9.96 -7.10
C ARG A 60 14.36 -8.52 -6.73
N LEU A 61 13.06 -8.20 -6.62
CA LEU A 61 12.61 -6.87 -6.20
C LEU A 61 12.98 -6.60 -4.73
N THR A 62 12.86 -7.60 -3.87
CA THR A 62 13.20 -7.52 -2.45
C THR A 62 14.70 -7.27 -2.25
N GLU A 63 15.54 -7.97 -3.01
CA GLU A 63 16.98 -7.75 -3.02
C GLU A 63 17.34 -6.30 -3.41
N THR A 64 16.66 -5.74 -4.41
CA THR A 64 16.92 -4.38 -4.89
C THR A 64 16.54 -3.31 -3.87
N VAL A 65 15.41 -3.48 -3.17
CA VAL A 65 14.96 -2.53 -2.13
C VAL A 65 15.86 -2.59 -0.88
N SER A 66 16.43 -3.76 -0.57
CA SER A 66 17.29 -3.93 0.61
C SER A 66 18.70 -3.32 0.45
N ILE A 67 19.07 -2.93 -0.77
CA ILE A 67 20.37 -2.31 -1.08
C ILE A 67 20.30 -0.76 -0.97
N ALA A 68 19.09 -0.18 -0.88
CA ALA A 68 18.86 1.26 -0.72
C ALA A 68 18.68 1.66 0.75
#